data_AF-A0A532EU47-F1
#
_entry.id   AF-A0A532EU47-F1
#
_cell.length_a   1.000
_cell.length_b   1.000
_cell.length_c   1.000
_cell.angle_alpha   90.00
_cell.angle_beta   90.00
_cell.angle_gamma   90.00
#
_symmetry.space_group_name_H-M   'P 1'
#
loop_
_entity.id
_entity.type
_entity.pdbx_description
1 polymer ?
#
loop_
_entity_poly.entity_id
_entity_poly.type
_entity_poly.pdbx_seq_one_letter_code
_entity_poly.pdbx_strand_id
1 'polypeptide(L)'
;MTDKDIDYSDIPPLDDAFFKKATMVAWPPVKRQVTVRLDADVLRWLKASGKGYQTRLNYILRAAMEHQGPQRPRATKRRRPRAA
;
A
#
# COMPACT_ATOMS: atom_id res chain seq x y z
N MET A 1 31.09 -17.57 -16.63
CA MET A 1 29.90 -16.91 -17.20
C MET A 1 30.15 -15.42 -17.07
N THR A 2 30.24 -14.77 -18.21
CA THR A 2 30.56 -13.35 -18.33
C THR A 2 29.31 -12.61 -18.76
N ASP A 3 29.21 -11.33 -18.42
CA ASP A 3 28.04 -10.49 -18.74
C ASP A 3 27.73 -10.44 -20.26
N LYS A 4 28.73 -10.73 -21.10
CA LYS A 4 28.65 -10.85 -22.56
C LYS A 4 27.90 -12.09 -23.06
N ASP A 5 27.68 -13.07 -22.18
CA ASP A 5 26.99 -14.33 -22.51
C ASP A 5 25.47 -14.24 -22.23
N ILE A 6 24.97 -13.07 -21.81
CA ILE A 6 23.55 -12.84 -21.50
C ILE A 6 22.83 -12.39 -22.78
N ASP A 7 21.80 -13.15 -23.17
CA ASP A 7 20.93 -12.82 -24.30
C ASP A 7 19.82 -11.86 -23.86
N TYR A 8 19.71 -10.73 -24.56
CA TYR A 8 18.72 -9.68 -24.32
C TYR A 8 17.70 -9.56 -25.47
N SER A 9 17.71 -10.47 -26.44
CA SER A 9 16.87 -10.40 -27.66
C SER A 9 15.36 -10.46 -27.37
N ASP A 10 14.97 -11.10 -26.27
CA ASP A 10 13.56 -11.22 -25.84
C ASP A 10 13.02 -10.01 -25.07
N ILE A 11 13.87 -9.06 -24.67
CA ILE A 11 13.50 -7.96 -23.78
C ILE A 11 13.61 -6.64 -24.52
N PRO A 12 12.49 -5.92 -24.77
CA PRO A 12 12.56 -4.61 -25.40
C PRO A 12 13.33 -3.63 -24.51
N PRO A 13 14.19 -2.76 -25.09
CA PRO A 13 14.91 -1.76 -24.31
C PRO A 13 13.92 -0.81 -23.61
N LEU A 14 14.13 -0.57 -22.32
CA LEU A 14 13.33 0.41 -21.57
C LEU A 14 13.59 1.80 -22.15
N ASP A 15 12.54 2.42 -22.67
CA ASP A 15 12.60 3.77 -23.25
C ASP A 15 12.28 4.85 -22.21
N ASP A 16 12.62 6.10 -22.52
CA ASP A 16 12.33 7.24 -21.65
C ASP A 16 10.81 7.40 -21.40
N ALA A 17 9.99 6.92 -22.33
CA ALA A 17 8.53 6.93 -22.20
C ALA A 17 8.03 5.97 -21.11
N PHE A 18 8.69 4.82 -20.91
CA PHE A 18 8.45 3.91 -19.79
C PHE A 18 8.71 4.62 -18.46
N PHE A 19 9.86 5.28 -18.29
CA PHE A 19 10.20 6.00 -17.06
C PHE A 19 9.31 7.22 -16.82
N LYS A 20 8.82 7.88 -17.87
CA LYS A 20 7.91 9.03 -17.78
C LYS A 20 6.49 8.64 -17.31
N LYS A 21 6.05 7.41 -17.61
CA LYS A 21 4.78 6.84 -17.13
C LYS A 21 4.94 6.03 -15.85
N ALA A 22 6.17 5.63 -15.51
CA ALA A 22 6.50 4.99 -14.25
C ALA A 22 6.21 5.98 -13.13
N THR A 23 5.00 5.88 -12.59
CA THR A 23 4.69 6.51 -11.32
C THR A 23 5.58 5.80 -10.32
N MET A 24 6.65 6.44 -9.86
CA MET A 24 7.36 6.01 -8.66
C MET A 24 6.36 6.06 -7.52
N VAL A 25 5.56 5.00 -7.36
CA VAL A 25 4.83 4.76 -6.14
C VAL A 25 5.92 4.50 -5.13
N ALA A 26 6.27 5.53 -4.36
CA ALA A 26 7.31 5.46 -3.35
C ALA A 26 7.01 4.25 -2.46
N TRP A 27 7.77 3.18 -2.67
CA TRP A 27 7.64 1.94 -1.95
C TRP A 27 8.84 1.87 -0.99
N PRO A 28 8.62 1.72 0.32
CA PRO A 28 7.34 1.45 0.99
C PRO A 28 6.43 2.69 1.12
N PRO A 29 5.09 2.50 1.20
CA PRO A 29 4.14 3.59 1.42
C PRO A 29 4.49 4.37 2.69
N VAL A 30 4.35 5.70 2.65
CA VAL A 30 4.58 6.55 3.82
C VAL A 30 3.61 6.16 4.93
N LYS A 31 4.16 5.62 6.03
CA LYS A 31 3.39 5.28 7.23
C LYS A 31 2.93 6.58 7.91
N ARG A 32 1.64 6.69 8.18
CA ARG A 32 1.07 7.80 8.97
C ARG A 32 0.82 7.31 10.38
N GLN A 33 1.32 8.06 11.37
CA GLN A 33 0.99 7.80 12.77
C GLN A 33 -0.46 8.20 13.02
N VAL A 34 -1.27 7.22 13.38
CA VAL A 34 -2.69 7.41 13.70
C VAL A 34 -2.99 6.76 15.05
N THR A 35 -3.89 7.38 15.81
CA THR A 35 -4.39 6.81 17.07
C THR A 35 -5.66 6.03 16.76
N VAL A 36 -5.63 4.71 16.99
CA VAL A 36 -6.76 3.81 16.76
C VAL A 36 -7.14 3.13 18.08
N ARG A 37 -8.43 2.93 18.31
CA ARG A 37 -8.93 2.12 19.42
C ARG A 37 -9.10 0.68 18.94
N LEU A 38 -8.56 -0.27 19.70
CA LEU A 38 -8.68 -1.71 19.45
C LEU A 38 -9.27 -2.37 20.68
N ASP A 39 -10.02 -3.44 20.48
CA ASP A 39 -10.53 -4.26 21.56
C ASP A 39 -9.39 -4.90 22.37
N ALA A 40 -9.64 -5.12 23.66
CA ALA A 40 -8.61 -5.53 24.60
C ALA A 40 -8.09 -6.95 24.32
N ASP A 41 -8.95 -7.85 23.85
CA ASP A 41 -8.63 -9.21 23.43
C ASP A 41 -7.79 -9.24 22.15
N VAL A 42 -8.14 -8.43 21.14
CA VAL A 42 -7.38 -8.27 19.90
C VAL A 42 -5.98 -7.75 20.21
N LEU A 43 -5.87 -6.76 21.11
CA LEU A 43 -4.57 -6.23 21.54
C LEU A 43 -3.74 -7.28 22.28
N ARG A 44 -4.35 -8.09 23.15
CA ARG A 44 -3.66 -9.19 23.83
C ARG A 44 -3.14 -10.21 22.84
N TRP A 45 -3.96 -10.64 21.88
CA TRP A 45 -3.57 -11.58 20.83
C TRP A 45 -2.41 -11.05 19.97
N LEU A 46 -2.50 -9.78 19.53
CA LEU A 46 -1.44 -9.12 18.76
C LEU A 46 -0.10 -9.07 19.51
N LYS A 47 -0.15 -8.79 20.82
CA LYS A 47 1.03 -8.75 21.70
C LYS A 47 1.56 -10.13 22.09
N ALA A 48 0.73 -11.17 22.06
CA ALA A 48 1.12 -12.52 22.45
C ALA A 48 2.30 -13.06 21.60
N SER A 49 2.37 -12.68 20.32
CA SER A 49 3.48 -13.05 19.45
C SER A 49 4.65 -12.05 19.45
N GLY A 50 4.85 -11.36 20.58
CA GLY A 50 6.08 -10.64 20.92
C GLY A 50 6.17 -9.18 20.44
N LYS A 51 7.41 -8.68 20.35
CA LYS A 51 7.72 -7.31 19.89
C LYS A 51 7.27 -7.13 18.43
N GLY A 52 6.88 -5.91 18.07
CA GLY A 52 6.51 -5.55 16.68
C GLY A 52 5.04 -5.73 16.32
N TYR A 53 4.13 -5.81 17.31
CA TYR A 53 2.70 -5.95 17.06
C TYR A 53 2.11 -4.83 16.15
N GLN A 54 2.67 -3.62 16.17
CA GLN A 54 2.28 -2.52 15.28
C GLN A 54 2.57 -2.83 13.81
N THR A 55 3.73 -3.42 13.52
CA THR A 55 4.09 -3.87 12.17
C THR A 55 3.15 -4.99 11.71
N ARG A 56 2.83 -5.93 12.60
CA ARG A 56 1.88 -7.02 12.33
C ARG A 56 0.46 -6.51 12.09
N LEU A 57 0.01 -5.55 12.90
CA LEU A 57 -1.27 -4.87 12.70
C LEU A 57 -1.34 -4.25 11.30
N ASN A 58 -0.31 -3.51 10.90
CA ASN A 58 -0.27 -2.91 9.56
C ASN A 58 -0.27 -3.96 8.45
N TYR A 59 0.43 -5.09 8.64
CA TYR A 59 0.43 -6.21 7.69
C TYR A 59 -0.97 -6.83 7.52
N ILE A 60 -1.66 -7.11 8.63
CA ILE A 60 -3.03 -7.66 8.62
C ILE A 60 -3.99 -6.70 7.90
N LEU A 61 -3.91 -5.40 8.23
CA LEU A 61 -4.76 -4.38 7.59
C LEU A 61 -4.47 -4.26 6.09
N ARG A 62 -3.21 -4.37 5.69
CA ARG A 62 -2.81 -4.34 4.26
C ARG A 62 -3.39 -5.53 3.51
N ALA A 63 -3.23 -6.74 4.04
CA ALA A 63 -3.79 -7.95 3.46
C ALA A 63 -5.32 -7.85 3.33
N ALA A 64 -6.01 -7.43 4.40
CA ALA A 64 -7.46 -7.26 4.38
C ALA A 64 -7.92 -6.23 3.32
N MET A 65 -7.19 -5.11 3.17
CA MET A 65 -7.45 -4.10 2.15
C MET A 65 -7.26 -4.67 0.73
N GLU A 66 -6.21 -5.44 0.49
CA GLU A 66 -5.92 -6.06 -0.81
C GLU A 66 -6.96 -7.12 -1.17
N HIS A 67 -7.44 -7.90 -0.19
CA HIS A 67 -8.51 -8.88 -0.36
C HIS A 67 -9.88 -8.24 -0.66
N GLN A 68 -10.18 -7.06 -0.12
CA GLN A 68 -11.43 -6.34 -0.42
C GLN A 68 -11.45 -5.71 -1.83
N GLY A 69 -10.32 -5.69 -2.54
CA GLY A 69 -10.18 -5.00 -3.81
C GLY A 69 -10.22 -3.47 -3.65
N PRO A 70 -9.91 -2.71 -4.71
CA PRO A 70 -9.91 -1.24 -4.65
C PRO A 70 -11.31 -0.73 -4.34
N GLN A 71 -11.53 -0.27 -3.10
CA GLN A 71 -12.72 0.49 -2.77
C GLN A 71 -12.68 1.79 -3.59
N ARG A 72 -13.58 1.91 -4.58
CA ARG A 72 -13.83 3.19 -5.25
C ARG A 72 -14.13 4.22 -4.17
N PRO A 73 -13.39 5.35 -4.09
CA PRO A 73 -13.68 6.38 -3.12
C PRO A 73 -15.13 6.82 -3.32
N ARG A 74 -15.97 6.63 -2.28
CA ARG A 74 -17.35 7.14 -2.28
C ARG A 74 -17.27 8.63 -2.56
N ALA A 75 -17.81 9.06 -3.70
CA ALA A 75 -17.94 10.46 -4.03
C ALA A 75 -18.63 11.18 -2.87
N THR A 76 -17.88 11.99 -2.15
CA THR A 76 -18.41 12.81 -1.07
C THR A 76 -19.42 13.75 -1.69
N LYS A 77 -20.73 13.52 -1.42
CA LYS A 77 -21.78 14.48 -1.81
C LYS A 77 -21.40 15.84 -1.20
N ARG A 78 -20.85 16.75 -2.02
CA ARG A 78 -20.77 18.18 -1.70
C ARG A 78 -22.19 18.62 -1.34
N ARG A 79 -22.46 18.83 -0.05
CA ARG A 79 -23.66 19.54 0.41
C ARG A 79 -23.62 20.89 -0.29
N ARG A 80 -24.58 21.14 -1.19
CA ARG A 80 -24.78 22.45 -1.79
C ARG A 80 -25.04 23.45 -0.66
N PRO A 81 -24.42 24.64 -0.64
CA PRO A 81 -24.82 25.67 0.29
C PRO A 81 -26.24 26.09 -0.07
N ARG A 82 -27.10 26.16 0.95
CA ARG A 82 -28.45 26.68 0.86
C ARG A 82 -28.33 28.18 0.59
N ALA A 83 -28.78 28.63 -0.58
CA ALA A 83 -28.89 30.05 -0.89
C ALA A 83 -29.89 30.70 0.07
N ALA A 84 -29.53 31.90 0.53
CA ALA A 84 -30.34 32.77 1.38
C ALA A 84 -31.57 33.29 0.64
#